data_AF-A0A6S7FL61-F1
#
_entry.id   AF-A0A6S7FL61-F1
#
_cell.length_a   1.000
_cell.length_b   1.000
_cell.length_c   1.000
_cell.angle_alpha   90.00
_cell.angle_beta   90.00
_cell.angle_gamma   90.00
#
_symmetry.space_group_name_H-M   'P 1'
#
loop_
_entity.id
_entity.type
_entity.pdbx_description
1 polymer ?
#
loop_
_entity_poly.entity_id
_entity_poly.type
_entity_poly.pdbx_seq_one_letter_code
_entity_poly.pdbx_strand_id
1 'polypeptide(L)'
;MSKPENYYGQKPMPRSLTEIQKCTLEQKLSCVYQPLIETQLENIILDELHLMLRITAAINWDKADNMNKCPCERTTAHLDALIGAINNCRVCFQVWEKKDTDGKRSGTYDFTSLMGNDKKLLLEPSQKIAWCN
;
A
#
# COMPACT_ATOMS: atom_id res chain seq x y z
N MET A 1 -15.51 12.40 8.35
CA MET A 1 -16.36 11.36 7.71
C MET A 1 -17.51 12.06 6.97
N SER A 2 -17.36 12.48 5.71
CA SER A 2 -18.40 13.29 5.02
C SER A 2 -18.89 12.77 3.68
N LYS A 3 -18.30 11.70 3.12
CA LYS A 3 -18.57 11.30 1.73
C LYS A 3 -18.97 9.83 1.55
N PRO A 4 -19.95 9.53 0.68
CA PRO A 4 -20.38 8.16 0.37
C PRO A 4 -19.28 7.38 -0.37
N GLU A 5 -19.32 6.05 -0.30
CA GLU A 5 -18.30 5.15 -0.88
C GLU A 5 -18.04 5.42 -2.37
N ASN A 6 -19.10 5.69 -3.13
CA ASN A 6 -19.03 5.94 -4.56
C ASN A 6 -18.54 7.36 -4.91
N TYR A 7 -18.35 8.24 -3.92
CA TYR A 7 -17.99 9.65 -4.15
C TYR A 7 -16.71 9.78 -4.97
N TYR A 8 -15.73 8.90 -4.73
CA TYR A 8 -14.44 8.97 -5.44
C TYR A 8 -14.45 8.34 -6.82
N GLY A 9 -15.50 7.57 -7.16
CA GLY A 9 -15.72 7.00 -8.49
C GLY A 9 -16.57 7.90 -9.40
N GLN A 10 -17.07 9.05 -8.90
CA GLN A 10 -17.90 9.97 -9.67
C GLN A 10 -17.07 11.14 -10.21
N LYS A 11 -17.43 11.63 -11.42
CA LYS A 11 -16.82 12.82 -12.02
C LYS A 11 -16.87 14.00 -11.03
N PRO A 12 -15.79 14.79 -10.88
CA PRO A 12 -14.62 14.90 -11.76
C PRO A 12 -13.37 14.10 -11.32
N MET A 13 -13.45 13.22 -10.31
CA MET A 13 -12.25 12.56 -9.77
C MET A 13 -11.66 11.39 -10.57
N PRO A 14 -12.43 10.47 -11.19
CA PRO A 14 -11.84 9.44 -12.02
C PRO A 14 -11.20 10.07 -13.24
N ARG A 15 -9.91 9.75 -13.47
CA ARG A 15 -9.16 10.25 -14.62
C ARG A 15 -9.46 9.43 -15.85
N SER A 16 -9.68 10.10 -16.97
CA SER A 16 -9.76 9.43 -18.26
C SER A 16 -8.37 8.97 -18.72
N LEU A 17 -8.34 8.03 -19.67
CA LEU A 17 -7.09 7.56 -20.28
C LEU A 17 -6.31 8.72 -20.96
N THR A 18 -7.03 9.67 -21.56
CA THR A 18 -6.46 10.87 -22.17
C THR A 18 -5.85 11.82 -21.13
N GLU A 19 -6.48 11.99 -19.98
CA GLU A 19 -5.94 12.77 -18.86
C GLU A 19 -4.70 12.11 -18.26
N ILE A 20 -4.64 10.78 -18.24
CA ILE A 20 -3.48 10.02 -17.78
C ILE A 20 -2.29 10.18 -18.71
N GLN A 21 -2.51 10.03 -20.02
CA GLN A 21 -1.47 10.30 -21.03
C GLN A 21 -0.94 11.74 -20.90
N LYS A 22 -1.83 12.71 -20.67
CA LYS A 22 -1.43 14.10 -20.40
C LYS A 22 -0.61 14.22 -19.11
N CYS A 23 -0.99 13.54 -18.04
CA CYS A 23 -0.24 13.55 -16.77
C CYS A 23 1.16 12.94 -16.91
N THR A 24 1.32 11.92 -17.77
CA THR A 24 2.64 11.35 -18.09
C THR A 24 3.55 12.39 -18.76
N LEU A 25 3.02 13.14 -19.73
CA LEU A 25 3.76 14.22 -20.39
C LEU A 25 4.15 15.34 -19.41
N GLU A 26 3.28 15.63 -18.46
CA GLU A 26 3.50 16.64 -17.41
C GLU A 26 4.35 16.13 -16.23
N GLN A 27 4.81 14.87 -16.25
CA GLN A 27 5.53 14.19 -15.16
C GLN A 27 4.87 14.36 -13.78
N LYS A 28 3.53 14.37 -13.72
CA LYS A 28 2.80 14.48 -12.45
C LYS A 28 2.92 13.19 -11.65
N LEU A 29 2.93 13.33 -10.31
CA LEU A 29 3.20 12.28 -9.31
C LEU A 29 2.41 10.98 -9.45
N SER A 30 1.31 10.96 -10.22
CA SER A 30 0.42 9.81 -10.35
C SER A 30 0.69 8.89 -11.55
N CYS A 31 1.41 9.34 -12.60
CA CYS A 31 1.69 8.54 -13.79
C CYS A 31 3.08 8.87 -14.34
N VAL A 32 4.08 8.05 -14.00
CA VAL A 32 5.48 8.25 -14.41
C VAL A 32 5.73 7.77 -15.85
N TYR A 33 5.05 6.69 -16.25
CA TYR A 33 5.20 6.08 -17.57
C TYR A 33 3.88 6.10 -18.34
N GLN A 34 3.98 6.06 -19.67
CA GLN A 34 2.81 5.97 -20.52
C GLN A 34 2.19 4.58 -20.37
N PRO A 35 0.86 4.47 -20.21
CA PRO A 35 0.21 3.17 -20.15
C PRO A 35 0.48 2.39 -21.44
N LEU A 36 0.98 1.17 -21.29
CA LEU A 36 1.24 0.25 -22.42
C LEU A 36 -0.04 -0.36 -22.98
N ILE A 37 -1.13 -0.30 -22.21
CA ILE A 37 -2.41 -0.94 -22.53
C ILE A 37 -3.51 0.12 -22.47
N GLU A 38 -4.33 0.18 -23.52
CA GLU A 38 -5.51 1.05 -23.62
C GLU A 38 -6.69 0.47 -22.83
N THR A 39 -6.54 0.33 -21.52
CA THR A 39 -7.63 -0.11 -20.63
C THR A 39 -8.26 1.08 -19.95
N GLN A 40 -9.58 1.23 -20.07
CA GLN A 40 -10.30 2.24 -19.31
C GLN A 40 -10.15 1.92 -17.82
N LEU A 41 -9.61 2.87 -17.06
CA LEU A 41 -9.34 2.73 -15.63
C LEU A 41 -10.62 2.97 -14.80
N GLU A 42 -11.73 2.43 -15.28
CA GLU A 42 -13.00 2.41 -14.58
C GLU A 42 -13.04 1.16 -13.69
N ASN A 43 -13.46 1.33 -12.44
CA ASN A 43 -13.65 0.22 -11.49
C ASN A 43 -12.37 -0.55 -11.12
N ILE A 44 -11.27 0.15 -10.83
CA ILE A 44 -10.07 -0.47 -10.23
C ILE A 44 -10.42 -1.00 -8.84
N ILE A 45 -10.53 -2.32 -8.73
CA ILE A 45 -10.63 -3.01 -7.44
C ILE A 45 -9.22 -3.38 -7.01
N LEU A 46 -8.79 -2.88 -5.85
CA LEU A 46 -7.54 -3.29 -5.25
C LEU A 46 -7.71 -4.71 -4.69
N ASP A 47 -6.78 -5.60 -5.02
CA ASP A 47 -6.81 -6.98 -4.52
C ASP A 47 -6.04 -7.06 -3.19
N GLU A 48 -6.76 -6.81 -2.08
CA GLU A 48 -6.18 -6.91 -0.74
C GLU A 48 -5.76 -8.33 -0.39
N LEU A 49 -6.46 -9.35 -0.91
CA LEU A 49 -6.11 -10.74 -0.67
C LEU A 49 -4.74 -11.05 -1.29
N HIS A 50 -4.50 -10.61 -2.53
CA HIS A 50 -3.21 -10.78 -3.17
C HIS A 50 -2.10 -10.04 -2.41
N LEU A 51 -2.37 -8.81 -1.95
CA LEU A 51 -1.41 -8.05 -1.17
C LEU A 51 -1.07 -8.75 0.16
N MET A 52 -2.07 -9.27 0.86
CA MET A 52 -1.89 -10.03 2.09
C MET A 52 -1.06 -11.30 1.87
N LEU A 53 -1.30 -12.02 0.78
CA LEU A 53 -0.50 -13.20 0.42
C LEU A 53 0.96 -12.83 0.15
N ARG A 54 1.23 -11.70 -0.51
CA ARG A 54 2.60 -11.20 -0.76
C ARG A 54 3.32 -10.83 0.54
N ILE A 55 2.64 -10.14 1.45
CA ILE A 55 3.20 -9.78 2.76
C ILE A 55 3.49 -11.03 3.58
N THR A 56 2.55 -11.98 3.61
CA THR A 56 2.73 -13.25 4.33
C THR A 56 3.92 -14.05 3.76
N ALA A 57 4.09 -14.08 2.44
CA ALA A 57 5.23 -14.72 1.80
C ALA A 57 6.55 -14.06 2.21
N ALA A 58 6.63 -12.71 2.21
CA ALA A 58 7.82 -11.98 2.65
C ALA A 58 8.16 -12.24 4.13
N ILE A 59 7.16 -12.23 5.02
CA ILE A 59 7.34 -12.54 6.44
C ILE A 59 7.86 -13.97 6.63
N ASN A 60 7.29 -14.95 5.92
CA ASN A 60 7.73 -16.34 6.03
C ASN A 60 9.16 -16.51 5.50
N TRP A 61 9.53 -15.75 4.48
CA TRP A 61 10.90 -15.72 3.96
C TRP A 61 11.88 -15.16 4.99
N ASP A 62 11.57 -14.00 5.58
CA ASP A 62 12.38 -13.42 6.67
C ASP A 62 12.46 -14.38 7.86
N LYS A 63 11.37 -15.07 8.22
CA LYS A 63 11.39 -16.10 9.28
C LYS A 63 12.36 -17.23 8.95
N ALA A 64 12.31 -17.76 7.72
CA ALA A 64 13.20 -18.83 7.27
C ALA A 64 14.68 -18.39 7.31
N ASP A 65 14.99 -17.19 6.80
CA ASP A 65 16.34 -16.62 6.79
C ASP A 65 16.89 -16.35 8.20
N ASN A 66 16.00 -16.18 9.19
CA ASN A 66 16.36 -15.86 10.57
C ASN A 66 16.37 -17.08 11.51
N MET A 67 15.93 -18.25 11.07
CA MET A 67 15.79 -19.45 11.91
C MET A 67 17.08 -19.82 12.66
N ASN A 68 18.22 -19.70 12.00
CA ASN A 68 19.53 -20.07 12.57
C ASN A 68 20.37 -18.87 13.03
N LYS A 69 19.79 -17.66 13.03
CA LYS A 69 20.50 -16.43 13.38
C LYS A 69 20.21 -16.05 14.83
N CYS A 70 21.24 -15.54 15.50
CA CYS A 70 21.07 -14.99 16.83
C CYS A 70 20.21 -13.71 16.78
N PRO A 71 19.48 -13.34 17.84
CA PRO A 71 18.49 -12.26 17.79
C PRO A 71 19.01 -10.91 17.29
N CYS A 72 20.29 -10.59 17.51
CA CYS A 72 20.91 -9.35 17.04
C CYS A 72 21.27 -9.34 15.55
N GLU A 73 21.30 -10.50 14.89
CA GLU A 73 21.59 -10.65 13.46
C GLU A 73 20.33 -10.86 12.62
N ARG A 74 19.15 -10.89 13.25
CA ARG A 74 17.88 -11.08 12.54
C ARG A 74 17.50 -9.81 11.80
N THR A 75 17.08 -9.97 10.55
CA THR A 75 16.69 -8.86 9.67
C THR A 75 15.30 -9.09 9.07
N THR A 76 14.61 -8.00 8.73
CA THR A 76 13.31 -8.00 8.02
C THR A 76 13.47 -7.53 6.58
N ALA A 77 14.58 -7.92 5.95
CA ALA A 77 15.02 -7.33 4.69
C ALA A 77 14.01 -7.52 3.55
N HIS A 78 13.35 -8.68 3.49
CA HIS A 78 12.38 -8.97 2.43
C HIS A 78 11.09 -8.19 2.64
N LEU A 79 10.59 -8.12 3.87
CA LEU A 79 9.43 -7.31 4.21
C LEU A 79 9.69 -5.81 3.99
N ASP A 80 10.86 -5.30 4.42
CA ASP A 80 11.25 -3.90 4.26
C ASP A 80 11.39 -3.52 2.79
N ALA A 81 11.96 -4.41 1.96
CA ALA A 81 12.04 -4.22 0.52
C ALA A 81 10.65 -4.18 -0.14
N LEU A 82 9.73 -5.05 0.28
CA LEU A 82 8.35 -5.06 -0.21
C LEU A 82 7.61 -3.77 0.16
N ILE A 83 7.69 -3.36 1.43
CA ILE A 83 7.09 -2.11 1.91
C ILE A 83 7.70 -0.90 1.19
N GLY A 84 9.02 -0.89 1.00
CA GLY A 84 9.71 0.14 0.24
C GLY A 84 9.22 0.24 -1.20
N ALA A 85 9.03 -0.89 -1.88
CA ALA A 85 8.47 -0.92 -3.24
C ALA A 85 7.04 -0.34 -3.29
N ILE A 86 6.18 -0.69 -2.34
CA ILE A 86 4.80 -0.16 -2.25
C ILE A 86 4.82 1.36 -1.98
N ASN A 87 5.65 1.81 -1.04
CA ASN A 87 5.78 3.22 -0.70
C ASN A 87 6.39 4.04 -1.86
N ASN A 88 7.28 3.46 -2.66
CA ASN A 88 7.82 4.08 -3.87
C ASN A 88 6.72 4.30 -4.94
N CYS A 89 5.66 3.51 -4.94
CA CYS A 89 4.45 3.74 -5.74
C CYS A 89 3.55 4.86 -5.18
N ARG A 90 4.02 5.64 -4.19
CA ARG A 90 3.28 6.74 -3.53
C ARG A 90 2.04 6.27 -2.76
N VAL A 91 2.00 5.02 -2.35
CA VAL A 91 0.98 4.46 -1.45
C VAL A 91 1.57 4.41 -0.05
N CYS A 92 1.03 5.17 0.91
CA CYS A 92 1.48 5.06 2.30
C CYS A 92 1.02 3.72 2.89
N PHE A 93 1.95 2.79 3.06
CA PHE A 93 1.67 1.44 3.52
C PHE A 93 2.60 1.03 4.66
N GLN A 94 2.04 0.46 5.72
CA GLN A 94 2.77 -0.05 6.87
C GLN A 94 2.28 -1.45 7.26
N VAL A 95 3.19 -2.23 7.84
CA VAL A 95 2.93 -3.56 8.42
C VAL A 95 3.47 -3.54 9.85
N TRP A 96 2.68 -4.02 10.80
CA TRP A 96 3.06 -4.07 12.21
C TRP A 96 2.64 -5.37 12.86
N GLU A 97 3.39 -5.79 13.87
CA GLU A 97 3.07 -6.99 14.64
C GLU A 97 2.07 -6.66 15.76
N LYS A 98 0.99 -7.44 15.86
CA LYS A 98 0.03 -7.33 16.97
C LYS A 98 0.71 -7.73 18.27
N LYS A 99 0.46 -6.92 19.29
CA LYS A 99 0.79 -7.27 20.67
C LYS A 99 -0.37 -8.04 21.27
N ASP A 100 -0.06 -9.12 21.96
CA ASP A 100 -1.04 -9.83 22.78
C ASP A 100 -1.45 -8.99 24.00
N THR A 101 -2.48 -9.44 24.73
CA THR A 101 -2.93 -8.85 26.00
C THR A 101 -1.79 -8.71 27.03
N ASP A 102 -0.76 -9.55 26.93
CA ASP A 102 0.41 -9.56 27.80
C ASP A 102 1.53 -8.61 27.33
N GLY A 103 1.30 -7.83 26.26
CA GLY A 103 2.28 -6.91 25.67
C GLY A 103 3.41 -7.60 24.90
N LYS A 104 3.40 -8.94 24.83
CA LYS A 104 4.34 -9.74 24.03
C LYS A 104 3.94 -9.73 22.56
N ARG A 105 4.92 -10.02 21.71
CA ARG A 105 4.76 -10.17 20.26
C ARG A 105 3.96 -11.44 19.96
N SER A 106 2.81 -11.29 19.29
CA SER A 106 1.89 -12.40 19.03
C SER A 106 2.28 -13.29 17.85
N GLY A 107 3.27 -12.88 17.04
CA GLY A 107 3.58 -13.53 15.76
C GLY A 107 2.54 -13.30 14.66
N THR A 108 1.46 -12.56 14.96
CA THR A 108 0.40 -12.15 14.02
C THR A 108 0.66 -10.72 13.57
N TYR A 109 0.54 -10.47 12.27
CA TYR A 109 0.81 -9.17 11.66
C TYR A 109 -0.50 -8.55 11.15
N ASP A 110 -0.62 -7.23 11.31
CA ASP A 110 -1.61 -6.39 10.67
C ASP A 110 -0.92 -5.43 9.70
N PHE A 111 -1.70 -4.87 8.78
CA PHE A 111 -1.21 -3.96 7.76
C PHE A 111 -2.25 -2.89 7.44
N THR A 112 -1.81 -1.79 6.81
CA THR A 112 -2.70 -0.72 6.35
C THR A 112 -3.71 -1.26 5.34
N SER A 113 -5.00 -1.23 5.64
CA SER A 113 -6.02 -1.63 4.65
C SER A 113 -6.05 -0.61 3.51
N LEU A 114 -6.06 -1.09 2.28
CA LEU A 114 -6.27 -0.26 1.08
C LEU A 114 -7.76 -0.17 0.71
N MET A 115 -8.63 -0.71 1.55
CA MET A 115 -10.08 -0.68 1.49
C MET A 115 -10.67 0.01 2.74
N GLY A 116 -12.00 0.08 2.80
CA GLY A 116 -12.72 0.57 3.97
C GLY A 116 -12.41 2.03 4.33
N ASN A 117 -12.20 2.29 5.61
CA ASN A 117 -11.94 3.64 6.11
C ASN A 117 -10.50 4.10 5.86
N ASP A 118 -9.53 3.18 5.86
CA ASP A 118 -8.12 3.50 5.67
C ASP A 118 -7.83 3.96 4.22
N LYS A 119 -8.52 3.37 3.24
CA LYS A 119 -8.56 3.88 1.85
C LYS A 119 -8.96 5.36 1.77
N LYS A 120 -9.92 5.80 2.58
CA LYS A 120 -10.42 7.18 2.54
C LYS A 120 -9.35 8.15 3.04
N LEU A 121 -8.61 7.77 4.08
CA LEU A 121 -7.46 8.53 4.59
C LEU A 121 -6.34 8.66 3.54
N LEU A 122 -6.11 7.58 2.76
CA LEU A 122 -5.12 7.58 1.67
C LEU A 122 -5.51 8.46 0.47
N LEU A 123 -6.82 8.65 0.24
CA LEU A 123 -7.35 9.39 -0.92
C LEU A 123 -7.70 10.84 -0.63
N GLU A 124 -7.61 11.31 0.62
CA GLU A 124 -7.86 12.71 0.94
C GLU A 124 -6.70 13.60 0.44
N PRO A 125 -6.93 14.61 -0.44
CA PRO A 125 -5.87 15.39 -1.08
C PRO A 125 -5.04 16.32 -0.17
N SER A 126 -5.12 16.22 1.15
CA SER A 126 -4.63 17.30 2.04
C SER A 126 -4.18 16.90 3.44
N GLN A 127 -3.89 15.62 3.70
CA GLN A 127 -3.09 15.30 4.88
C GLN A 127 -1.65 15.07 4.43
N LYS A 128 -0.77 16.02 4.80
CA LYS A 128 0.59 15.64 5.19
C LYS A 128 0.40 14.56 6.25
N ILE A 129 0.43 13.29 5.83
CA ILE A 129 0.31 12.14 6.71
C ILE A 129 1.55 12.24 7.62
N ALA A 130 1.33 12.74 8.83
CA ALA A 130 2.35 13.00 9.86
C ALA A 130 2.95 11.70 10.45
N TRP A 131 2.92 10.61 9.67
CA TRP A 131 3.40 9.28 10.02
C TRP A 131 4.63 8.87 9.20
N CYS A 132 5.11 9.74 8.31
CA CYS A 132 6.40 9.59 7.63
C CYS A 132 7.44 10.49 8.30
N ASN A 133 7.92 10.07 9.47
CA ASN A 133 9.23 10.47 10.02
C ASN A 133 9.91 9.21 10.53
#